data_AF-A0A2R2ISN2-F1
#
_entry.id   AF-A0A2R2ISN2-F1
#
_cell.length_a   1.000
_cell.length_b   1.000
_cell.length_c   1.000
_cell.angle_alpha   90.00
_cell.angle_beta   90.00
_cell.angle_gamma   90.00
#
_symmetry.space_group_name_H-M   'P 1'
#
loop_
_entity.id
_entity.type
_entity.pdbx_description
1 polymer ?
#
loop_
_entity_poly.entity_id
_entity_poly.type
_entity_poly.pdbx_seq_one_letter_code
_entity_poly.pdbx_strand_id
1 'polypeptide(L)'
;MSQPVVTVKNHSSRDVFIEGDPNWDDQTLLIDGQAESGAYPLGPDQSVQLSVDWSGPGNAYMLGVIFADGPDYDYGGDGFYQLTLGQNEGSGLLGVTESDGQAKISYSVSQQTAWTVSLDFADG
;
A
#
# COMPACT_ATOMS: atom_id res chain seq x y z
N MET A 1 -13.04 14.19 -10.19
CA MET A 1 -12.48 12.82 -10.24
C MET A 1 -11.93 12.54 -8.85
N SER A 2 -12.19 11.37 -8.29
CA SER A 2 -11.66 10.99 -6.99
C SER A 2 -10.62 9.90 -7.20
N GLN A 3 -9.42 10.09 -6.68
CA GLN A 3 -8.36 9.09 -6.70
C GLN A 3 -8.35 8.37 -5.35
N PRO A 4 -8.08 7.05 -5.29
CA PRO A 4 -7.86 6.37 -4.02
C PRO A 4 -6.62 6.94 -3.35
N VAL A 5 -6.71 7.27 -2.05
CA VAL A 5 -5.58 7.76 -1.26
C VAL A 5 -5.35 6.80 -0.09
N VAL A 6 -4.18 6.20 -0.05
CA VAL A 6 -3.74 5.32 1.03
C VAL A 6 -2.70 6.08 1.83
N THR A 7 -3.04 6.49 3.06
CA THR A 7 -2.06 7.05 3.98
C THR A 7 -1.34 5.91 4.68
N VAL A 8 -0.03 5.79 4.46
CA VAL A 8 0.81 4.79 5.11
C VAL A 8 1.59 5.47 6.22
N LYS A 9 1.59 4.86 7.41
CA LYS A 9 2.34 5.34 8.57
C LYS A 9 3.20 4.22 9.09
N ASN A 10 4.49 4.50 9.23
CA ASN A 10 5.44 3.54 9.77
C ASN A 10 5.73 3.86 11.24
N HIS A 11 5.12 3.11 12.15
CA HIS A 11 5.41 3.15 13.59
C HIS A 11 6.37 2.04 14.02
N SER A 12 6.95 1.29 13.07
CA SER A 12 7.92 0.23 13.38
C SER A 12 9.31 0.79 13.62
N SER A 13 10.20 -0.01 14.23
CA SER A 13 11.59 0.39 14.45
C SER A 13 12.48 0.29 13.20
N ARG A 14 11.92 -0.03 12.02
CA ARG A 14 12.67 -0.30 10.78
C ARG A 14 12.03 0.38 9.58
N ASP A 15 12.77 0.45 8.47
CA ASP A 15 12.22 0.96 7.22
C ASP A 15 11.17 -0.01 6.67
N VAL A 16 10.14 0.53 6.02
CA VAL A 16 9.18 -0.21 5.20
C VAL A 16 9.43 0.15 3.75
N PHE A 17 9.73 -0.84 2.92
CA PHE A 17 9.94 -0.63 1.49
C PHE A 17 8.60 -0.74 0.77
N ILE A 18 8.24 0.29 0.02
CA ILE A 18 6.98 0.39 -0.70
C ILE A 18 7.27 0.33 -2.19
N GLU A 19 6.66 -0.60 -2.91
CA GLU A 19 6.84 -0.70 -4.35
C GLU A 19 5.52 -0.87 -5.08
N GLY A 20 5.45 -0.28 -6.26
CA GLY A 20 4.29 -0.36 -7.14
C GLY A 20 4.19 -1.70 -7.88
N ASP A 21 2.95 -2.02 -8.23
CA ASP A 21 2.51 -3.04 -9.18
C ASP A 21 2.81 -4.53 -8.90
N PRO A 22 2.02 -5.13 -7.99
CA PRO A 22 1.69 -6.55 -8.01
C PRO A 22 0.42 -6.93 -8.78
N ASN A 23 -0.32 -5.98 -9.38
CA ASN A 23 -1.60 -6.24 -10.05
C ASN A 23 -1.41 -6.59 -11.54
N TRP A 24 -0.17 -6.52 -12.04
CA TRP A 24 0.25 -6.77 -13.43
C TRP A 24 -0.54 -5.94 -14.44
N ASP A 25 -0.82 -4.68 -14.10
CA ASP A 25 -1.62 -3.77 -14.92
C ASP A 25 -0.86 -2.52 -15.39
N ASP A 26 0.48 -2.53 -15.27
CA ASP A 26 1.37 -1.40 -15.60
C ASP A 26 1.02 -0.13 -14.81
N GLN A 27 0.39 -0.30 -13.64
CA GLN A 27 -0.01 0.80 -12.78
C GLN A 27 1.21 1.54 -12.25
N THR A 28 1.21 2.86 -12.43
CA THR A 28 2.23 3.74 -11.85
C THR A 28 1.79 4.19 -10.45
N LEU A 29 2.53 3.78 -9.43
CA LEU A 29 2.32 4.24 -8.06
C LEU A 29 2.74 5.71 -7.92
N LEU A 30 1.87 6.51 -7.32
CA LEU A 30 2.15 7.89 -6.95
C LEU A 30 2.44 7.96 -5.45
N ILE A 31 3.61 8.47 -5.09
CA ILE A 31 4.04 8.69 -3.70
C ILE A 31 4.09 10.21 -3.47
N ASP A 32 3.24 10.70 -2.56
CA ASP A 32 2.97 12.13 -2.35
C ASP A 32 2.70 12.89 -3.67
N GLY A 33 2.01 12.22 -4.59
CA GLY A 33 1.65 12.75 -5.91
C GLY A 33 2.75 12.74 -6.97
N GLN A 34 3.93 12.20 -6.66
CA GLN A 34 5.01 11.98 -7.64
C GLN A 34 5.01 10.53 -8.10
N ALA A 35 5.17 10.31 -9.41
CA ALA A 35 5.34 8.97 -9.95
C ALA A 35 6.65 8.37 -9.43
N GLU A 36 6.56 7.17 -8.86
CA GLU A 36 7.71 6.43 -8.36
C GLU A 36 7.91 5.16 -9.21
N SER A 37 9.16 4.87 -9.58
CA SER A 37 9.50 3.77 -10.50
C SER A 37 10.30 2.64 -9.84
N GLY A 38 10.21 2.50 -8.51
CA GLY A 38 10.86 1.42 -7.77
C GLY A 38 10.54 1.46 -6.27
N ALA A 39 11.28 0.68 -5.49
CA ALA A 39 11.11 0.63 -4.04
C ALA A 39 11.43 1.97 -3.35
N TYR A 40 10.43 2.51 -2.66
CA TYR A 40 10.51 3.70 -1.83
C TYR A 40 10.69 3.30 -0.35
N PRO A 41 11.78 3.72 0.32
CA PRO A 41 11.96 3.47 1.73
C PRO A 41 11.15 4.48 2.57
N LEU A 42 10.25 3.99 3.40
CA LEU A 42 9.55 4.77 4.42
C LEU A 42 10.18 4.47 5.79
N GLY A 43 10.93 5.43 6.33
CA GLY A 43 11.63 5.27 7.60
C GLY A 43 10.71 5.29 8.84
N PRO A 44 11.25 4.97 10.03
CA PRO A 44 10.52 5.02 11.29
C PRO A 44 9.90 6.40 11.56
N ASP A 45 8.69 6.40 12.13
CA ASP A 45 7.88 7.57 12.46
C ASP A 45 7.53 8.47 11.26
N GLN A 46 7.71 7.98 10.02
CA GLN A 46 7.33 8.69 8.81
C GLN A 46 5.96 8.25 8.29
N SER A 47 5.38 9.12 7.46
CA SER A 47 4.13 8.84 6.76
C SER A 47 4.18 9.34 5.33
N VAL A 48 3.48 8.65 4.44
CA VAL A 48 3.39 9.01 3.02
C VAL A 48 2.00 8.73 2.48
N GLN A 49 1.61 9.42 1.41
CA GLN A 49 0.38 9.15 0.68
C GLN A 49 0.68 8.37 -0.59
N LEU A 50 0.05 7.20 -0.72
CA LEU A 50 0.04 6.43 -1.96
C LEU A 50 -1.24 6.72 -2.73
N SER A 51 -1.12 6.84 -4.04
CA SER A 51 -2.25 6.97 -4.95
C SER A 51 -1.89 6.42 -6.32
N VAL A 52 -2.87 6.38 -7.22
CA VAL A 52 -2.73 5.98 -8.61
C VAL A 52 -3.65 6.87 -9.44
N ASP A 53 -3.35 7.03 -10.73
CA ASP A 53 -4.25 7.76 -11.62
C ASP A 53 -5.49 6.92 -11.95
N TRP A 54 -6.49 6.99 -11.08
CA TRP A 54 -7.74 6.25 -11.22
C TRP A 54 -8.84 7.11 -11.83
N SER A 55 -9.35 6.69 -12.98
CA SER A 55 -10.52 7.30 -13.63
C SER A 55 -11.65 6.27 -13.77
N GLY A 56 -12.47 6.12 -12.73
CA GLY A 56 -13.58 5.17 -12.77
C GLY A 56 -14.45 5.21 -11.52
N PRO A 57 -15.55 4.42 -11.50
CA PRO A 57 -16.22 4.09 -10.25
C PRO A 57 -15.23 3.38 -9.31
N GLY A 58 -15.55 3.34 -8.02
CA GLY A 58 -14.78 2.51 -7.11
C GLY A 58 -14.92 1.03 -7.44
N ASN A 59 -13.83 0.29 -7.26
CA ASN A 59 -13.68 -1.12 -7.61
C ASN A 59 -12.85 -1.82 -6.52
N ALA A 60 -12.91 -3.14 -6.40
CA ALA A 60 -12.09 -3.90 -5.45
C ALA A 60 -10.58 -3.93 -5.81
N TYR A 61 -10.22 -3.63 -7.05
CA TYR A 61 -8.88 -3.76 -7.62
C TYR A 61 -8.33 -2.40 -8.07
N MET A 62 -8.40 -1.39 -7.21
CA MET A 62 -8.05 -0.01 -7.61
C MET A 62 -6.54 0.25 -7.56
N LEU A 63 -5.84 -0.31 -6.58
CA LEU A 63 -4.43 -0.05 -6.33
C LEU A 63 -3.74 -1.35 -5.89
N GLY A 64 -2.66 -1.73 -6.58
CA GLY A 64 -1.75 -2.80 -6.16
C GLY A 64 -0.48 -2.21 -5.54
N VAL A 65 -0.02 -2.77 -4.43
CA VAL A 65 1.21 -2.33 -3.75
C VAL A 65 1.89 -3.47 -3.00
N ILE A 66 3.22 -3.46 -3.00
CA ILE A 66 4.04 -4.34 -2.18
C ILE A 66 4.59 -3.53 -0.99
N PHE A 67 4.51 -4.12 0.21
CA PHE A 67 5.18 -3.62 1.40
C PHE A 67 6.17 -4.67 1.90
N ALA A 68 7.46 -4.34 1.96
CA ALA A 68 8.52 -5.28 2.32
C ALA A 68 9.33 -4.86 3.55
N ASP A 69 9.86 -5.86 4.26
CA ASP A 69 10.76 -5.69 5.42
C ASP A 69 12.14 -5.12 5.03
N GLY A 70 12.49 -5.20 3.75
CA GLY A 70 13.81 -4.87 3.21
C GLY A 70 13.80 -4.80 1.68
N PRO A 71 14.89 -4.29 1.08
CA PRO A 71 14.97 -4.09 -0.37
C PRO A 71 15.26 -5.37 -1.16
N ASP A 72 15.52 -6.51 -0.51
CA ASP A 72 15.85 -7.79 -1.17
C ASP A 72 14.73 -8.82 -0.98
N TYR A 73 13.47 -8.38 -1.20
CA TYR A 73 12.28 -9.23 -1.04
C TYR A 73 12.08 -10.22 -2.20
N ASP A 74 12.63 -9.93 -3.39
CA ASP A 74 12.54 -10.83 -4.55
C ASP A 74 13.44 -12.06 -4.46
N TYR A 75 14.65 -11.92 -3.87
CA TYR A 75 15.69 -12.94 -3.92
C TYR A 75 16.41 -13.19 -2.58
N GLY A 76 16.39 -12.23 -1.65
CA GLY A 76 17.12 -12.28 -0.38
C GLY A 76 16.35 -12.88 0.79
N GLY A 77 15.05 -13.12 0.64
CA GLY A 77 14.21 -13.71 1.68
C GLY A 77 13.71 -12.70 2.72
N ASP A 78 13.73 -11.40 2.41
CA ASP A 78 12.95 -10.43 3.17
C ASP A 78 11.45 -10.72 3.01
N GLY A 79 10.71 -10.60 4.11
CA GLY A 79 9.28 -10.81 4.10
C GLY A 79 8.56 -9.64 3.43
N PHE A 80 7.43 -9.93 2.79
CA PHE A 80 6.63 -8.91 2.12
C PHE A 80 5.14 -9.20 2.24
N TYR A 81 4.34 -8.15 2.09
CA TYR A 81 2.93 -8.22 1.79
C TYR A 81 2.69 -7.73 0.37
N GLN A 82 1.95 -8.52 -0.39
CA GLN A 82 1.39 -8.12 -1.68
C GLN A 82 -0.09 -7.79 -1.44
N LEU A 83 -0.45 -6.50 -1.56
CA LEU A 83 -1.77 -6.01 -1.22
C LEU A 83 -2.49 -5.44 -2.45
N THR A 84 -3.77 -5.77 -2.55
CA THR A 84 -4.73 -5.08 -3.41
C THR A 84 -5.61 -4.20 -2.52
N LEU A 85 -5.73 -2.93 -2.89
CA LEU A 85 -6.61 -1.97 -2.23
C LEU A 85 -7.73 -1.50 -3.17
N GLY A 86 -8.94 -1.48 -2.64
CA GLY A 86 -10.12 -1.09 -3.37
C GLY A 86 -11.34 -0.92 -2.47
N GLN A 87 -12.46 -0.52 -3.07
CA GLN A 87 -13.73 -0.46 -2.36
C GLN A 87 -14.27 -1.86 -2.11
N ASN A 88 -14.47 -2.19 -0.83
CA ASN A 88 -15.10 -3.44 -0.43
C ASN A 88 -16.57 -3.49 -0.87
N GLU A 89 -17.00 -4.58 -1.52
CA GLU A 89 -18.35 -4.71 -2.07
C GLU A 89 -19.47 -4.54 -1.01
N GLY A 90 -19.21 -4.97 0.22
CA GLY A 90 -20.20 -4.91 1.31
C GLY A 90 -20.32 -3.54 1.99
N SER A 91 -19.23 -2.78 2.09
CA SER A 91 -19.20 -1.51 2.84
C SER A 91 -19.05 -0.27 1.97
N GLY A 92 -18.59 -0.42 0.72
CA GLY A 92 -18.23 0.69 -0.17
C GLY A 92 -17.01 1.49 0.30
N LEU A 93 -16.31 1.03 1.34
CA LEU A 93 -15.13 1.69 1.90
C LEU A 93 -13.85 1.16 1.26
N LEU A 94 -12.93 2.07 0.99
CA LEU A 94 -11.57 1.74 0.55
C LEU A 94 -10.86 0.97 1.67
N GLY A 95 -10.23 -0.14 1.31
CA GLY A 95 -9.44 -0.95 2.23
C GLY A 95 -8.66 -2.00 1.47
N VAL A 96 -7.98 -2.87 2.21
CA VAL A 96 -7.34 -4.07 1.65
C VAL A 96 -8.43 -5.06 1.26
N THR A 97 -8.47 -5.45 0.00
CA THR A 97 -9.44 -6.39 -0.58
C THR A 97 -8.81 -7.76 -0.84
N GLU A 98 -7.52 -7.78 -1.16
CA GLU A 98 -6.71 -9.01 -1.24
C GLU A 98 -5.36 -8.77 -0.57
N SER A 99 -4.83 -9.82 0.06
CA SER A 99 -3.55 -9.80 0.75
C SER A 99 -2.91 -11.18 0.60
N ASP A 100 -1.65 -11.19 0.17
CA ASP A 100 -0.79 -12.37 0.18
C ASP A 100 0.57 -12.03 0.80
N GLY A 101 1.35 -13.06 1.13
CA GLY A 101 2.67 -12.92 1.72
C GLY A 101 2.67 -12.80 3.25
N GLN A 102 3.88 -12.71 3.80
CA GLN A 102 4.13 -12.54 5.21
C GLN A 102 5.40 -11.73 5.42
N ALA A 103 5.28 -10.64 6.19
CA ALA A 103 6.39 -9.81 6.64
C ALA A 103 6.58 -9.91 8.17
N LYS A 104 7.71 -9.41 8.66
CA LYS A 104 8.02 -9.27 10.10
C LYS A 104 7.31 -8.06 10.70
N ILE A 105 7.15 -6.99 9.92
CA ILE A 105 6.25 -5.88 10.26
C ILE A 105 4.80 -6.34 10.10
N SER A 106 3.92 -5.86 10.97
CA SER A 106 2.48 -6.06 10.86
C SER A 106 1.82 -4.76 10.44
N TYR A 107 0.71 -4.83 9.70
CA TYR A 107 -0.11 -3.67 9.38
C TYR A 107 -1.53 -3.79 9.98
N SER A 108 -2.14 -2.63 10.22
CA SER A 108 -3.54 -2.54 10.62
C SER A 108 -4.24 -1.41 9.87
N VAL A 109 -5.57 -1.52 9.70
CA VAL A 109 -6.41 -0.50 9.08
C VAL A 109 -7.07 0.33 10.17
N SER A 110 -6.93 1.66 10.15
CA SER A 110 -7.45 2.53 11.22
C SER A 110 -8.55 3.51 10.79
N GLN A 111 -8.46 4.10 9.59
CA GLN A 111 -9.41 5.08 9.08
C GLN A 111 -9.81 4.71 7.66
N GLN A 112 -11.11 4.77 7.35
CA GLN A 112 -11.63 4.39 6.03
C GLN A 112 -12.77 5.32 5.60
N THR A 113 -12.73 5.73 4.34
CA THR A 113 -13.84 6.34 3.60
C THR A 113 -13.99 5.60 2.26
N ALA A 114 -14.92 6.02 1.41
CA ALA A 114 -15.01 5.46 0.06
C ALA A 114 -13.74 5.68 -0.79
N TRP A 115 -12.91 6.67 -0.48
CA TRP A 115 -11.76 7.03 -1.31
C TRP A 115 -10.45 7.15 -0.54
N THR A 116 -10.47 6.95 0.78
CA THR A 116 -9.28 7.09 1.62
C THR A 116 -9.17 5.95 2.61
N VAL A 117 -7.96 5.46 2.84
CA VAL A 117 -7.67 4.50 3.91
C VAL A 117 -6.35 4.84 4.58
N SER A 118 -6.23 4.54 5.88
CA SER A 118 -4.95 4.58 6.60
C SER A 118 -4.47 3.18 6.95
N LEU A 119 -3.21 2.89 6.61
CA LEU A 119 -2.48 1.71 7.02
C LEU A 119 -1.41 2.12 8.04
N ASP A 120 -1.46 1.51 9.21
CA ASP A 120 -0.49 1.71 10.29
C ASP A 120 0.38 0.45 10.41
N PHE A 121 1.67 0.59 10.12
CA PHE A 121 2.69 -0.44 10.25
C PHE A 121 3.37 -0.36 11.61
N ALA A 122 3.66 -1.51 12.22
CA ALA A 122 4.36 -1.62 13.49
C ALA A 122 5.20 -2.92 13.53
N ASP A 123 6.11 -3.01 14.50
CA ASP A 123 6.80 -4.28 14.75
C ASP A 123 5.80 -5.37 15.14
N GLY A 124 5.98 -6.58 14.57
CA GLY A 124 5.15 -7.77 14.83
C GLY A 124 5.49 -8.54 16.09
#